data_AF-A0A7J6S6Q8-F1
#
_entry.id   AF-A0A7J6S6Q8-F1
#
_cell.length_a   1.000
_cell.length_b   1.000
_cell.length_c   1.000
_cell.angle_alpha   90.00
_cell.angle_beta   90.00
_cell.angle_gamma   90.00
#
_symmetry.space_group_name_H-M   'P 1'
#
loop_
_entity.id
_entity.type
_entity.pdbx_description
1 polymer ?
#
loop_
_entity_poly.entity_id
_entity_poly.type
_entity_poly.pdbx_seq_one_letter_code
_entity_poly.pdbx_strand_id
1 'polypeptide(L)'
;SDELLHQLSLTSKGFTLCGSWKPHSNTPVDIILKSDHVLITLSKADSTAFCFRIVESPATLLPLGFIQVEDNTITSAALEGPKLLLALSDGSLREYDLSTTMSADLAAVESYSLSTLLCRQLVPVIPSPARIRNMKRREAKVRAQSEEPRDGEEEEEGEREGDSDDGFIEEPEVEMAKEGYVTACCLSRPSGRLLAGVGRYEGYLWELVDGEEEAMPRLDLMPDAHPVQMVWSPSGRLLIVGYNNGRVWLVPKDSSLTTYIEVACGDAMRGPIAAARLSADDRCLVVASRDGSFSIHTLQRDKIFEASRLLVAQRREGKSGIVDDMFPTTDCSLRCDLPPVDNSCWEVLADKAEVPGGMKTITTRCHYSLEKEKLKAEEEKAHA
;
A
#
# COMPACT_ATOMS: atom_id res chain seq x y z
N SER A 1 9.08 19.63 22.93
CA SER A 1 8.53 20.40 21.80
C SER A 1 7.79 19.40 20.96
N ASP A 2 6.60 19.02 21.42
CA ASP A 2 5.79 18.00 20.76
C ASP A 2 4.68 18.74 20.03
N GLU A 3 4.83 18.81 18.71
CA GLU A 3 3.87 19.40 17.80
C GLU A 3 2.52 18.69 17.88
N LEU A 4 1.46 19.49 17.87
CA LEU A 4 0.08 19.06 18.03
C LEU A 4 -0.38 18.18 16.86
N LEU A 5 -0.34 16.87 17.07
CA LEU A 5 -0.90 15.89 16.14
C LEU A 5 -2.44 15.93 16.22
N HIS A 6 -3.08 16.55 15.23
CA HIS A 6 -4.54 16.65 15.16
C HIS A 6 -5.16 15.40 14.50
N GLN A 7 -5.57 14.43 15.32
CA GLN A 7 -6.21 13.19 14.88
C GLN A 7 -7.73 13.42 14.63
N LEU A 8 -8.18 13.16 13.40
CA LEU A 8 -9.61 13.09 13.08
C LEU A 8 -10.05 11.63 13.04
N SER A 9 -11.07 11.31 13.83
CA SER A 9 -11.80 10.06 13.74
C SER A 9 -13.25 10.36 13.39
N LEU A 10 -13.74 9.80 12.29
CA LEU A 10 -14.99 10.21 11.66
C LEU A 10 -15.98 9.05 11.56
N THR A 11 -17.01 9.08 12.40
CA THR A 11 -18.38 8.60 12.07
C THR A 11 -19.39 9.57 12.70
N SER A 12 -20.57 9.86 12.13
CA SER A 12 -21.54 8.96 11.49
C SER A 12 -21.53 8.99 9.95
N LYS A 13 -21.08 7.83 9.43
CA LYS A 13 -21.03 7.36 8.04
C LYS A 13 -19.84 7.81 7.15
N GLY A 14 -18.82 8.50 7.67
CA GLY A 14 -17.63 8.89 6.89
C GLY A 14 -16.76 7.73 6.40
N PHE A 15 -16.60 6.69 7.23
CA PHE A 15 -15.91 5.44 6.91
C PHE A 15 -16.76 4.28 7.42
N THR A 16 -16.78 3.17 6.71
CA THR A 16 -17.41 1.94 7.19
C THR A 16 -16.50 0.78 6.85
N LEU A 17 -15.98 0.10 7.87
CA LEU A 17 -15.29 -1.18 7.71
C LEU A 17 -16.33 -2.19 7.20
N CYS A 18 -16.14 -2.63 5.95
CA CYS A 18 -17.01 -3.59 5.29
C CYS A 18 -16.68 -5.02 5.74
N GLY A 19 -15.40 -5.28 6.01
CA GLY A 19 -14.92 -6.55 6.53
C GLY A 19 -13.39 -6.61 6.60
N SER A 20 -12.92 -7.69 7.22
CA SER A 20 -11.51 -8.05 7.31
C SER A 20 -11.34 -9.53 6.98
N TRP A 21 -10.30 -9.86 6.23
CA TRP A 21 -10.03 -11.21 5.73
C TRP A 21 -8.55 -11.53 5.84
N LYS A 22 -8.22 -12.81 5.92
CA LYS A 22 -6.84 -13.30 5.95
C LYS A 22 -6.69 -14.51 5.01
N PRO A 23 -6.68 -14.30 3.68
CA PRO A 23 -6.55 -15.39 2.73
C PRO A 23 -5.14 -16.00 2.72
N HIS A 24 -4.15 -15.24 3.16
CA HIS A 24 -2.75 -15.63 3.14
C HIS A 24 -2.25 -15.94 4.54
N SER A 25 -1.53 -17.06 4.70
CA SER A 25 -0.88 -17.44 5.96
C SER A 25 0.49 -16.77 6.17
N ASN A 26 1.04 -16.09 5.14
CA ASN A 26 2.42 -15.59 5.10
C ASN A 26 2.57 -14.14 4.56
N THR A 27 3.75 -13.56 4.80
CA THR A 27 4.19 -12.19 4.42
C THR A 27 4.93 -12.18 3.06
N PRO A 28 4.96 -11.10 2.24
CA PRO A 28 4.12 -9.90 2.15
C PRO A 28 3.02 -10.01 1.07
N VAL A 29 1.89 -9.35 1.34
CA VAL A 29 0.77 -9.24 0.40
C VAL A 29 0.89 -7.96 -0.43
N ASP A 30 0.93 -8.07 -1.75
CA ASP A 30 0.66 -6.92 -2.63
C ASP A 30 -0.83 -6.89 -2.98
N ILE A 31 -1.40 -5.70 -3.12
CA ILE A 31 -2.79 -5.52 -3.51
C ILE A 31 -2.85 -4.82 -4.85
N ILE A 32 -3.57 -5.45 -5.76
CA ILE A 32 -4.01 -4.82 -7.00
C ILE A 32 -5.52 -4.65 -6.90
N LEU A 33 -5.94 -3.40 -6.80
CA LEU A 33 -7.34 -3.02 -6.91
C LEU A 33 -7.53 -2.41 -8.29
N LYS A 34 -8.46 -2.96 -9.07
CA LYS A 34 -8.79 -2.40 -10.37
C LYS A 34 -10.29 -2.39 -10.57
N SER A 35 -10.81 -1.21 -10.93
CA SER A 35 -12.25 -0.92 -10.96
C SER A 35 -12.91 -1.14 -9.60
N ASP A 36 -14.17 -0.75 -9.47
CA ASP A 36 -14.86 -0.74 -8.19
C ASP A 36 -15.25 -2.17 -7.72
N HIS A 37 -14.93 -3.19 -8.52
CA HIS A 37 -15.49 -4.53 -8.34
C HIS A 37 -14.48 -5.67 -8.26
N VAL A 38 -13.18 -5.47 -8.46
CA VAL A 38 -12.22 -6.58 -8.45
C VAL A 38 -10.98 -6.26 -7.64
N LEU A 39 -10.77 -7.08 -6.61
CA LEU A 39 -9.62 -7.06 -5.73
C LEU A 39 -8.77 -8.30 -5.98
N ILE A 40 -7.48 -8.10 -6.22
CA ILE A 40 -6.51 -9.18 -6.30
C ILE A 40 -5.50 -9.00 -5.17
N THR A 41 -5.32 -10.03 -4.35
CA THR A 41 -4.28 -10.08 -3.32
C THR A 41 -3.22 -11.08 -3.73
N LEU A 42 -1.96 -10.67 -3.73
CA LEU A 42 -0.83 -11.49 -4.13
C LEU A 42 -0.02 -11.83 -2.90
N SER A 43 0.30 -13.10 -2.67
CA SER A 43 1.33 -13.47 -1.69
C SER A 43 2.56 -13.99 -2.42
N LYS A 44 3.69 -13.34 -2.13
CA LYS A 44 4.98 -13.74 -2.72
C LYS A 44 5.51 -15.04 -2.11
N ALA A 45 5.16 -15.34 -0.86
CA ALA A 45 5.68 -16.48 -0.13
C ALA A 45 5.18 -17.82 -0.67
N ASP A 46 3.88 -17.90 -0.98
CA ASP A 46 3.24 -19.09 -1.52
C ASP A 46 2.99 -19.00 -3.03
N SER A 47 3.25 -17.82 -3.64
CA SER A 47 3.09 -17.57 -5.07
C SER A 47 1.64 -17.72 -5.54
N THR A 48 0.73 -17.28 -4.67
CA THR A 48 -0.72 -17.33 -4.90
C THR A 48 -1.29 -15.94 -5.11
N ALA A 49 -2.15 -15.79 -6.12
CA ALA A 49 -2.99 -14.62 -6.33
C ALA A 49 -4.45 -14.99 -6.04
N PHE A 50 -5.05 -14.44 -4.99
CA PHE A 50 -6.49 -14.57 -4.75
C PHE A 50 -7.24 -13.43 -5.44
N CYS A 51 -8.32 -13.79 -6.11
CA CYS A 51 -9.20 -12.85 -6.79
C CYS A 51 -10.52 -12.78 -6.02
N PHE A 52 -10.99 -11.57 -5.76
CA PHE A 52 -12.27 -11.30 -5.12
C PHE A 52 -13.06 -10.30 -5.95
N ARG A 53 -14.38 -10.43 -5.92
CA ARG A 53 -15.31 -9.43 -6.41
C ARG A 53 -15.82 -8.59 -5.24
N ILE A 54 -15.70 -7.28 -5.34
CA ILE A 54 -16.30 -6.33 -4.41
C ILE A 54 -17.72 -6.05 -4.90
N VAL A 55 -18.71 -6.37 -4.05
CA VAL A 55 -20.13 -6.05 -4.29
C VAL A 55 -20.47 -4.88 -3.38
N GLU A 56 -20.90 -3.73 -3.91
CA GLU A 56 -20.98 -2.48 -3.15
C GLU A 56 -22.12 -2.38 -2.13
N SER A 57 -23.20 -3.17 -2.29
CA SER A 57 -24.41 -3.01 -1.46
C SER A 57 -25.07 -4.35 -1.11
N PRO A 58 -24.83 -4.90 0.10
CA PRO A 58 -23.84 -4.45 1.08
C PRO A 58 -22.42 -4.72 0.60
N ALA A 59 -21.47 -3.84 0.98
CA ALA A 59 -20.05 -3.99 0.69
C ALA A 59 -19.54 -5.36 1.17
N THR A 60 -19.47 -6.31 0.25
CA THR A 60 -19.13 -7.72 0.51
C THR A 60 -18.09 -8.19 -0.48
N LEU A 61 -17.26 -9.13 -0.04
CA LEU A 61 -16.31 -9.80 -0.90
C LEU A 61 -16.82 -11.18 -1.30
N LEU A 62 -16.89 -11.42 -2.60
CA LEU A 62 -17.15 -12.74 -3.15
C LEU A 62 -15.82 -13.32 -3.68
N PRO A 63 -15.35 -14.47 -3.17
CA PRO A 63 -14.16 -15.11 -3.71
C PRO A 63 -14.44 -15.55 -5.15
N LEU A 64 -13.63 -15.06 -6.10
CA LEU A 64 -13.67 -15.49 -7.49
C LEU A 64 -12.83 -16.73 -7.73
N GLY A 65 -11.78 -16.90 -6.92
CA GLY A 65 -10.86 -18.02 -7.01
C GLY A 65 -9.41 -17.60 -6.74
N PHE A 66 -8.47 -18.49 -7.00
CA PHE A 66 -7.04 -18.24 -6.83
C PHE A 66 -6.22 -18.81 -7.98
N ILE A 67 -5.08 -18.18 -8.24
CA ILE A 67 -4.06 -18.64 -9.19
C ILE A 67 -2.81 -18.96 -8.39
N GLN A 68 -2.39 -20.22 -8.39
CA GLN A 68 -1.14 -20.64 -7.77
C GLN A 68 -0.08 -20.92 -8.84
N VAL A 69 1.12 -20.37 -8.64
CA VAL A 69 2.27 -20.60 -9.51
C VAL A 69 3.22 -21.57 -8.82
N GLU A 70 3.30 -22.82 -9.29
CA GLU A 70 4.01 -23.90 -8.58
C GLU A 70 5.54 -23.74 -8.55
N ASP A 71 6.13 -23.25 -9.64
CA ASP A 71 7.60 -23.29 -9.84
C ASP A 71 8.29 -21.93 -9.69
N ASN A 72 7.55 -20.88 -9.36
CA ASN A 72 8.05 -19.51 -9.45
C ASN A 72 7.39 -18.60 -8.44
N THR A 73 8.14 -17.61 -7.96
CA THR A 73 7.59 -16.57 -7.08
C THR A 73 7.03 -15.40 -7.87
N ILE A 74 5.84 -14.96 -7.50
CA ILE A 74 5.22 -13.76 -8.07
C ILE A 74 6.01 -12.55 -7.54
N THR A 75 6.64 -11.80 -8.43
CA THR A 75 7.44 -10.61 -8.07
C THR A 75 6.61 -9.33 -8.14
N SER A 76 5.73 -9.25 -9.13
CA SER A 76 4.80 -8.14 -9.38
C SER A 76 3.60 -8.65 -10.17
N ALA A 77 2.51 -7.89 -10.18
CA ALA A 77 1.44 -8.12 -11.12
C ALA A 77 0.80 -6.81 -11.57
N ALA A 78 0.06 -6.90 -12.68
CA ALA A 78 -0.73 -5.82 -13.23
C ALA A 78 -2.03 -6.39 -13.80
N LEU A 79 -3.12 -5.65 -13.68
CA LEU A 79 -4.42 -6.04 -14.23
C LEU A 79 -4.78 -5.06 -15.36
N GLU A 80 -5.01 -5.55 -16.58
CA GLU A 80 -5.40 -4.79 -17.78
C GLU A 80 -6.70 -5.35 -18.40
N GLY A 81 -7.79 -4.57 -18.44
CA GLY A 81 -9.15 -5.12 -18.60
C GLY A 81 -9.39 -6.38 -17.74
N PRO A 82 -9.83 -7.51 -18.33
CA PRO A 82 -9.96 -8.81 -17.66
C PRO A 82 -8.64 -9.59 -17.58
N LYS A 83 -7.51 -9.06 -18.07
CA LYS A 83 -6.24 -9.79 -18.15
C LYS A 83 -5.34 -9.50 -16.97
N LEU A 84 -4.97 -10.53 -16.22
CA LEU A 84 -3.99 -10.45 -15.15
C LEU A 84 -2.61 -10.85 -15.70
N LEU A 85 -1.67 -9.91 -15.64
CA LEU A 85 -0.26 -10.12 -15.94
C LEU A 85 0.49 -10.36 -14.64
N LEU A 86 1.13 -11.51 -14.49
CA LEU A 86 2.04 -11.83 -13.38
C LEU A 86 3.48 -11.80 -13.88
N ALA A 87 4.34 -11.05 -13.19
CA ALA A 87 5.78 -11.13 -13.35
C ALA A 87 6.36 -12.13 -12.34
N LEU A 88 7.24 -13.00 -12.82
CA LEU A 88 7.80 -14.10 -12.04
C LEU A 88 9.29 -13.90 -11.75
N SER A 89 9.82 -14.62 -10.75
CA SER A 89 11.23 -14.56 -10.36
C SER A 89 12.21 -15.02 -11.42
N ASP A 90 11.78 -15.88 -12.34
CA ASP A 90 12.58 -16.30 -13.50
C ASP A 90 12.63 -15.25 -14.63
N GLY A 91 11.97 -14.10 -14.44
CA GLY A 91 11.88 -13.03 -15.43
C GLY A 91 10.82 -13.27 -16.51
N SER A 92 10.09 -14.38 -16.47
CA SER A 92 8.95 -14.61 -17.35
C SER A 92 7.72 -13.82 -16.92
N LEU A 93 6.84 -13.54 -17.87
CA LEU A 93 5.54 -12.94 -17.64
C LEU A 93 4.47 -13.99 -17.97
N ARG A 94 3.42 -14.09 -17.15
CA ARG A 94 2.25 -14.94 -17.43
C ARG A 94 1.00 -14.07 -17.52
N GLU A 95 0.28 -14.16 -18.63
CA GLU A 95 -1.02 -13.52 -18.82
C GLU A 95 -2.13 -14.53 -18.56
N TYR A 96 -3.06 -14.19 -17.66
CA TYR A 96 -4.27 -14.95 -17.36
C TYR A 96 -5.50 -14.14 -17.79
N ASP A 97 -6.40 -14.74 -18.56
CA ASP A 97 -7.66 -14.11 -18.94
C ASP A 97 -8.77 -14.42 -17.93
N LEU A 98 -9.19 -13.42 -17.15
CA LEU A 98 -10.24 -13.51 -16.13
C LEU A 98 -11.65 -13.24 -16.69
N SER A 99 -11.83 -13.07 -18.00
CA SER A 99 -13.12 -12.67 -18.58
C SER A 99 -14.26 -13.65 -18.28
N THR A 100 -13.97 -14.94 -18.30
CA THR A 100 -14.92 -16.01 -17.94
C THR A 100 -15.34 -15.91 -16.47
N THR A 101 -14.37 -15.75 -15.58
CA THR A 101 -14.57 -15.58 -14.12
C THR A 101 -15.32 -14.30 -13.77
N MET A 102 -15.13 -13.23 -14.54
CA MET A 102 -15.82 -11.95 -14.29
C MET A 102 -17.28 -11.94 -14.77
N SER A 103 -17.63 -12.75 -15.78
CA SER A 103 -18.99 -12.78 -16.33
C SER A 103 -19.93 -13.81 -15.68
N ALA A 104 -19.38 -14.88 -15.09
CA ALA A 104 -20.19 -15.97 -14.57
C ALA A 104 -20.68 -15.72 -13.12
N ASP A 105 -21.90 -16.15 -12.83
CA ASP A 105 -22.35 -16.48 -11.49
C ASP A 105 -21.60 -17.74 -11.04
N LEU A 106 -20.47 -17.54 -10.36
CA LEU A 106 -19.54 -18.59 -9.92
C LEU A 106 -20.08 -19.50 -8.81
N ALA A 107 -21.36 -19.36 -8.44
CA ALA A 107 -22.01 -20.20 -7.42
C ALA A 107 -22.00 -21.71 -7.75
N ALA A 108 -21.58 -22.11 -8.96
CA ALA A 108 -21.63 -23.49 -9.44
C ALA A 108 -20.27 -24.17 -9.67
N VAL A 109 -19.12 -23.53 -9.38
CA VAL A 109 -17.81 -24.17 -9.64
C VAL A 109 -17.27 -24.81 -8.36
N GLU A 110 -17.13 -26.13 -8.35
CA GLU A 110 -16.65 -26.93 -7.21
C GLU A 110 -15.17 -26.66 -6.84
N SER A 111 -14.40 -26.01 -7.74
CA SER A 111 -13.00 -25.67 -7.53
C SER A 111 -12.77 -24.17 -7.70
N TYR A 112 -12.25 -23.54 -6.66
CA TYR A 112 -11.80 -22.13 -6.69
C TYR A 112 -10.46 -21.94 -7.41
N SER A 113 -9.86 -23.01 -7.97
CA SER A 113 -8.61 -22.88 -8.72
C SER A 113 -8.86 -22.31 -10.12
N LEU A 114 -8.24 -21.17 -10.40
CA LEU A 114 -8.24 -20.49 -11.70
C LEU A 114 -7.03 -20.87 -12.57
N SER A 115 -6.27 -21.90 -12.18
CA SER A 115 -5.11 -22.37 -12.94
C SER A 115 -5.45 -22.93 -14.33
N THR A 116 -6.72 -23.26 -14.57
CA THR A 116 -7.26 -23.74 -15.85
C THR A 116 -7.58 -22.62 -16.84
N LEU A 117 -7.48 -21.35 -16.44
CA LEU A 117 -7.66 -20.22 -17.34
C LEU A 117 -6.60 -20.22 -18.46
N LEU A 118 -6.93 -19.59 -19.58
CA LEU A 118 -6.01 -19.45 -20.70
C LEU A 118 -4.77 -18.65 -20.25
N CYS A 119 -3.69 -19.38 -19.98
CA CYS A 119 -2.40 -18.82 -19.59
C CYS A 119 -1.50 -18.67 -20.82
N ARG A 120 -1.02 -17.47 -21.08
CA ARG A 120 0.02 -17.21 -22.09
C ARG A 120 1.31 -16.85 -21.39
N GLN A 121 2.35 -17.67 -21.55
CA GLN A 121 3.69 -17.30 -21.12
C GLN A 121 4.30 -16.35 -22.15
N LEU A 122 4.59 -15.14 -21.70
CA LEU A 122 5.30 -14.12 -22.45
C LEU A 122 6.74 -14.12 -21.97
N VAL A 123 7.67 -14.50 -22.84
CA VAL A 123 9.11 -14.35 -22.59
C VAL A 123 9.50 -12.99 -23.18
N PRO A 124 9.75 -11.96 -22.36
CA PRO A 124 10.20 -10.68 -22.90
C PRO A 124 11.52 -10.91 -23.64
N VAL A 125 11.57 -10.56 -24.92
CA VAL A 125 12.83 -10.57 -25.68
C VAL A 125 13.65 -9.39 -25.16
N ILE A 126 14.40 -9.62 -24.09
CA ILE A 126 15.36 -8.62 -23.59
C ILE A 126 16.42 -8.49 -24.68
N PRO A 127 16.58 -7.30 -25.30
CA PRO A 127 17.61 -7.11 -26.30
C PRO A 127 18.97 -7.43 -25.69
N SER A 128 19.82 -8.17 -26.41
CA SER A 128 21.12 -8.58 -25.90
C SER A 128 21.91 -7.37 -25.37
N PRO A 129 22.81 -7.54 -24.37
CA PRO A 129 23.62 -6.44 -23.85
C PRO A 129 24.35 -5.65 -24.94
N ALA A 130 24.71 -6.30 -26.05
CA ALA A 130 25.30 -5.65 -27.23
C ALA A 130 24.30 -4.71 -27.94
N ARG A 131 23.04 -5.12 -28.08
CA ARG A 131 21.97 -4.30 -28.66
C ARG A 131 21.63 -3.10 -27.76
N ILE A 132 21.65 -3.27 -26.44
CA ILE A 132 21.50 -2.17 -25.47
C ILE A 132 22.67 -1.18 -25.58
N ARG A 133 23.92 -1.65 -25.65
CA ARG A 133 25.09 -0.78 -25.85
C ARG A 133 25.02 -0.01 -27.17
N ASN A 134 24.56 -0.66 -28.24
CA ASN A 134 24.38 -0.01 -29.54
C ASN A 134 23.25 1.03 -29.53
N MET A 135 22.15 0.78 -28.81
CA MET A 135 21.09 1.78 -28.59
C MET A 135 21.63 2.98 -27.82
N LYS A 136 22.31 2.79 -26.69
CA LYS A 136 22.90 3.88 -25.91
C LYS A 136 23.92 4.69 -26.72
N ARG A 137 24.73 4.03 -27.55
CA ARG A 137 25.66 4.71 -28.48
C ARG A 137 24.92 5.56 -29.53
N ARG A 138 23.79 5.08 -30.04
CA ARG A 138 22.96 5.86 -30.98
C ARG A 138 22.31 7.05 -30.29
N GLU A 139 21.77 6.88 -29.10
CA GLU A 139 21.19 7.97 -28.30
C GLU A 139 22.23 9.03 -27.94
N ALA A 140 23.42 8.62 -27.49
CA ALA A 140 24.52 9.53 -27.22
C ALA A 140 24.97 10.29 -28.47
N LYS A 141 25.00 9.62 -29.63
CA LYS A 141 25.34 10.26 -30.90
C LYS A 141 24.28 11.26 -31.36
N VAL A 142 23.00 10.97 -31.13
CA VAL A 142 21.89 11.91 -31.39
C VAL A 142 21.98 13.11 -30.46
N ARG A 143 22.27 12.89 -29.17
CA ARG A 143 22.41 13.98 -28.19
C ARG A 143 23.62 14.88 -28.47
N ALA A 144 24.76 14.29 -28.83
CA ALA A 144 25.95 15.03 -29.24
C ALA A 144 25.77 15.80 -30.57
N GLN A 145 24.79 15.41 -31.40
CA GLN A 145 24.43 16.15 -32.61
C GLN A 145 23.42 17.27 -32.32
N SER A 146 22.76 17.28 -31.17
CA SER A 146 21.80 18.31 -30.77
C SER A 146 22.39 19.36 -29.80
N GLU A 147 23.52 19.08 -29.17
CA GLU A 147 24.24 20.03 -28.32
C GLU A 147 25.33 20.71 -29.17
N GLU A 148 25.03 21.88 -29.73
CA GLU A 148 26.05 22.76 -30.33
C GLU A 148 27.03 23.24 -29.25
N PRO A 149 28.35 23.26 -29.52
CA PRO A 149 29.34 23.72 -28.56
C PRO A 149 29.15 25.20 -28.25
N ARG A 150 28.87 25.52 -26.98
CA ARG A 150 29.12 26.86 -26.43
C ARG A 150 30.61 26.91 -26.10
N ASP A 151 31.35 27.62 -26.95
CA ASP A 151 32.77 27.91 -26.75
C ASP A 151 32.97 28.90 -25.59
N GLY A 152 33.98 28.63 -24.75
CA GLY A 152 34.44 29.43 -23.62
C GLY A 152 34.10 28.72 -22.29
N GLU A 153 35.02 28.40 -21.38
CA GLU A 153 36.33 28.99 -21.00
C GLU A 153 37.13 27.87 -20.28
N GLU A 154 38.36 27.59 -20.71
CA GLU A 154 39.63 27.94 -20.02
C GLU A 154 39.87 27.21 -18.68
N GLU A 155 40.72 26.18 -18.76
CA GLU A 155 41.40 25.52 -17.65
C GLU A 155 42.47 26.47 -17.06
N GLU A 156 42.38 26.79 -15.77
CA GLU A 156 43.52 27.31 -15.01
C GLU A 156 43.93 26.29 -13.94
N GLU A 157 45.06 25.63 -14.20
CA GLU A 157 45.89 24.99 -13.19
C GLU A 157 46.57 26.07 -12.34
N GLY A 158 46.37 26.02 -11.02
CA GLY A 158 46.99 26.94 -10.08
C GLY A 158 47.40 26.24 -8.79
N GLU A 159 48.63 25.72 -8.77
CA GLU A 159 49.36 25.35 -7.55
C GLU A 159 49.62 26.61 -6.71
N ARG A 160 49.21 26.61 -5.43
CA ARG A 160 49.79 27.46 -4.38
C ARG A 160 49.81 26.74 -3.03
N GLU A 161 51.01 26.38 -2.61
CA GLU A 161 51.39 26.17 -1.22
C GLU A 161 51.22 27.49 -0.44
N GLY A 162 50.65 27.41 0.77
CA GLY A 162 50.49 28.54 1.68
C GLY A 162 50.23 28.06 3.10
N ASP A 163 51.27 28.17 3.93
CA ASP A 163 51.24 28.17 5.39
C ASP A 163 50.21 29.17 5.94
N SER A 164 49.35 28.75 6.86
CA SER A 164 48.86 29.61 7.94
C SER A 164 48.13 28.84 9.04
N ASP A 165 48.72 28.93 10.24
CA ASP A 165 48.05 29.29 11.49
C ASP A 165 47.20 28.22 12.21
N ASP A 166 47.83 27.59 13.21
CA ASP A 166 47.22 26.77 14.27
C ASP A 166 46.34 27.65 15.19
N GLY A 167 45.17 28.05 14.67
CA GLY A 167 44.06 28.52 15.47
C GLY A 167 43.23 27.33 15.92
N PHE A 168 43.27 27.04 17.22
CA PHE A 168 42.41 26.05 17.89
C PHE A 168 40.93 26.46 17.72
N ILE A 169 40.31 26.06 16.62
CA ILE A 169 38.87 26.07 16.45
C ILE A 169 38.39 24.85 17.24
N GLU A 170 37.66 25.08 18.33
CA GLU A 170 36.79 24.04 18.89
C GLU A 170 35.95 23.53 17.74
N GLU A 171 36.27 22.33 17.23
CA GLU A 171 35.40 21.60 16.33
C GLU A 171 34.03 21.59 17.02
N PRO A 172 33.00 22.26 16.48
CA PRO A 172 31.67 22.05 17.01
C PRO A 172 31.45 20.54 16.89
N GLU A 173 31.07 19.90 18.00
CA GLU A 173 30.66 18.50 17.99
C GLU A 173 29.80 18.32 16.75
N VAL A 174 30.36 17.64 15.74
CA VAL A 174 29.63 17.31 14.53
C VAL A 174 28.63 16.29 15.04
N GLU A 175 27.47 16.81 15.47
CA GLU A 175 26.29 16.03 15.74
C GLU A 175 26.09 15.25 14.45
N MET A 176 26.55 14.00 14.44
CA MET A 176 26.63 13.20 13.22
C MET A 176 25.22 13.20 12.65
N ALA A 177 25.00 14.02 11.63
CA ALA A 177 23.69 14.23 11.06
C ALA A 177 23.21 12.84 10.67
N LYS A 178 22.21 12.32 11.41
CA LYS A 178 21.74 10.95 11.23
C LYS A 178 21.52 10.75 9.74
N GLU A 179 22.33 9.90 9.11
CA GLU A 179 22.20 9.59 7.69
C GLU A 179 20.74 9.20 7.45
N GLY A 180 20.00 10.08 6.80
CA GLY A 180 18.57 9.90 6.65
C GLY A 180 18.26 9.18 5.36
N TYR A 181 17.38 8.20 5.46
CA TYR A 181 16.98 7.36 4.34
C TYR A 181 15.49 7.54 4.07
N VAL A 182 15.12 7.71 2.80
CA VAL A 182 13.71 7.77 2.37
C VAL A 182 13.13 6.36 2.40
N THR A 183 12.08 6.14 3.19
CA THR A 183 11.40 4.83 3.30
C THR A 183 10.17 4.75 2.42
N ALA A 184 9.56 5.89 2.08
CA ALA A 184 8.43 5.98 1.18
C ALA A 184 8.52 7.26 0.34
N CYS A 185 8.12 7.17 -0.93
CA CYS A 185 7.99 8.35 -1.79
C CYS A 185 6.82 8.16 -2.75
N CYS A 186 6.24 9.28 -3.21
CA CYS A 186 5.27 9.26 -4.28
C CYS A 186 5.36 10.53 -5.13
N LEU A 187 4.95 10.42 -6.39
CA LEU A 187 4.91 11.56 -7.31
C LEU A 187 3.57 12.28 -7.18
N SER A 188 3.58 13.57 -6.84
CA SER A 188 2.42 14.45 -6.94
C SER A 188 2.41 15.10 -8.32
N ARG A 189 1.47 14.71 -9.19
CA ARG A 189 1.19 15.50 -10.41
C ARG A 189 0.27 16.67 -10.05
N PRO A 190 0.57 17.93 -10.41
CA PRO A 190 1.71 18.45 -11.19
C PRO A 190 2.84 19.08 -10.35
N SER A 191 2.83 18.99 -9.01
CA SER A 191 3.54 19.93 -8.12
C SER A 191 4.86 19.46 -7.51
N GLY A 192 5.27 18.19 -7.66
CA GLY A 192 6.56 17.74 -7.12
C GLY A 192 6.57 16.31 -6.59
N ARG A 193 7.64 15.96 -5.86
CA ARG A 193 7.85 14.67 -5.21
C ARG A 193 7.52 14.80 -3.73
N LEU A 194 6.72 13.87 -3.21
CA LEU A 194 6.54 13.74 -1.78
C LEU A 194 7.48 12.66 -1.23
N LEU A 195 8.16 12.98 -0.14
CA LEU A 195 9.14 12.12 0.51
C LEU A 195 8.78 11.94 1.98
N ALA A 196 8.95 10.74 2.50
CA ALA A 196 8.92 10.48 3.93
C ALA A 196 9.95 9.40 4.28
N GLY A 197 10.55 9.48 5.46
CA GLY A 197 11.67 8.61 5.78
C GLY A 197 12.04 8.57 7.26
N VAL A 198 13.26 8.15 7.49
CA VAL A 198 13.92 8.07 8.80
C VAL A 198 15.19 8.94 8.78
N GLY A 199 15.72 9.29 9.95
CA GLY A 199 16.86 10.22 10.07
C GLY A 199 16.47 11.63 9.64
N ARG A 200 17.17 12.24 8.67
CA ARG A 200 16.85 13.61 8.18
C ARG A 200 15.42 13.84 7.69
N TYR A 201 14.70 12.77 7.32
CA TYR A 201 13.31 12.85 6.83
C TYR A 201 12.29 12.34 7.87
N GLU A 202 12.73 12.05 9.09
CA GLU A 202 11.90 11.54 10.18
C GLU A 202 10.89 12.60 10.63
N GLY A 203 9.72 12.14 11.09
CA GLY A 203 8.71 13.00 11.69
C GLY A 203 7.88 13.83 10.71
N TYR A 204 8.27 13.97 9.43
CA TYR A 204 7.55 14.84 8.49
C TYR A 204 7.34 14.24 7.10
N LEU A 205 6.25 14.65 6.46
CA LEU A 205 6.03 14.53 5.02
C LEU A 205 6.65 15.74 4.35
N TRP A 206 7.59 15.49 3.45
CA TRP A 206 8.32 16.53 2.73
C TRP A 206 7.78 16.68 1.32
N GLU A 207 7.65 17.92 0.84
CA GLU A 207 7.36 18.24 -0.55
C GLU A 207 8.60 18.84 -1.20
N LEU A 208 9.03 18.23 -2.31
CA LEU A 208 10.10 18.73 -3.17
C LEU A 208 9.49 19.16 -4.50
N VAL A 209 9.47 20.45 -4.77
CA VAL A 209 8.93 21.03 -6.01
C VAL A 209 9.99 20.96 -7.11
N ASP A 210 9.58 20.66 -8.35
CA ASP A 210 10.51 20.61 -9.48
C ASP A 210 11.14 22.01 -9.70
N GLY A 211 12.48 22.08 -9.67
CA GLY A 211 13.24 23.31 -9.81
C GLY A 211 13.66 23.95 -8.48
N GLU A 212 13.21 23.42 -7.34
CA GLU A 212 13.71 23.78 -6.02
C GLU A 212 14.76 22.77 -5.55
N GLU A 213 15.82 23.26 -4.88
CA GLU A 213 16.90 22.42 -4.36
C GLU A 213 16.59 21.82 -2.98
N GLU A 214 15.67 22.45 -2.24
CA GLU A 214 15.33 22.08 -0.87
C GLU A 214 13.90 21.56 -0.78
N ALA A 215 13.70 20.51 0.03
CA ALA A 215 12.37 19.98 0.33
C ALA A 215 11.78 20.70 1.55
N MET A 216 10.48 21.00 1.50
CA MET A 216 9.77 21.67 2.59
C MET A 216 8.92 20.67 3.40
N PRO A 217 8.91 20.73 4.74
CA PRO A 217 8.01 19.92 5.54
C PRO A 217 6.57 20.43 5.39
N ARG A 218 5.61 19.51 5.30
CA ARG A 218 4.18 19.81 5.07
C ARG A 218 3.23 19.23 6.11
N LEU A 219 3.59 18.08 6.68
CA LEU A 219 2.76 17.37 7.64
C LEU A 219 3.61 16.64 8.66
N ASP A 220 3.26 16.77 9.93
CA ASP A 220 3.87 15.99 10.99
C ASP A 220 3.31 14.56 10.91
N LEU A 221 4.20 13.63 10.64
CA LEU A 221 3.92 12.21 10.63
C LEU A 221 3.91 11.65 12.05
N MET A 222 3.42 10.42 12.18
CA MET A 222 3.32 9.78 13.48
C MET A 222 4.71 9.65 14.15
N PRO A 223 4.91 10.18 15.36
CA PRO A 223 6.23 10.18 16.00
C PRO A 223 6.73 8.76 16.32
N ASP A 224 5.83 7.86 16.71
CA ASP A 224 6.17 6.49 17.11
C ASP A 224 6.06 5.46 15.97
N ALA A 225 5.96 5.90 14.71
CA ALA A 225 5.79 4.99 13.59
C ALA A 225 6.43 5.49 12.29
N HIS A 226 7.02 4.56 11.54
CA HIS A 226 7.67 4.90 10.28
C HIS A 226 6.72 4.68 9.09
N PRO A 227 6.64 5.64 8.16
CA PRO A 227 5.90 5.46 6.92
C PRO A 227 6.61 4.40 6.07
N VAL A 228 5.86 3.38 5.65
CA VAL A 228 6.35 2.28 4.79
C VAL A 228 5.73 2.32 3.41
N GLN A 229 4.67 3.11 3.22
CA GLN A 229 4.00 3.27 1.94
C GLN A 229 3.38 4.65 1.80
N MET A 230 3.49 5.22 0.60
CA MET A 230 2.79 6.42 0.18
C MET A 230 2.22 6.23 -1.22
N VAL A 231 0.94 6.53 -1.41
CA VAL A 231 0.30 6.43 -2.72
C VAL A 231 -0.84 7.43 -2.87
N TRP A 232 -0.91 8.08 -4.03
CA TRP A 232 -2.04 8.94 -4.37
C TRP A 232 -3.24 8.11 -4.80
N SER A 233 -4.42 8.55 -4.38
CA SER A 233 -5.70 8.12 -4.91
C SER A 233 -5.76 8.29 -6.43
N PRO A 234 -6.50 7.44 -7.17
CA PRO A 234 -6.71 7.62 -8.61
C PRO A 234 -7.15 9.03 -9.03
N SER A 235 -8.00 9.72 -8.25
CA SER A 235 -8.37 11.10 -8.57
C SER A 235 -7.31 12.16 -8.25
N GLY A 236 -6.21 11.76 -7.61
CA GLY A 236 -5.14 12.64 -7.14
C GLY A 236 -5.54 13.59 -6.00
N ARG A 237 -6.67 13.35 -5.31
CA ARG A 237 -7.16 14.24 -4.24
C ARG A 237 -6.93 13.73 -2.81
N LEU A 238 -6.60 12.45 -2.62
CA LEU A 238 -6.25 11.86 -1.33
C LEU A 238 -4.88 11.19 -1.43
N LEU A 239 -4.00 11.43 -0.47
CA LEU A 239 -2.76 10.68 -0.28
C LEU A 239 -2.98 9.64 0.81
N ILE A 240 -2.61 8.40 0.55
CA ILE A 240 -2.60 7.32 1.54
C ILE A 240 -1.19 7.20 2.09
N VAL A 241 -1.05 7.22 3.42
CA VAL A 241 0.20 6.93 4.13
C VAL A 241 0.00 5.70 5.01
N GLY A 242 0.74 4.64 4.73
CA GLY A 242 0.72 3.39 5.50
C GLY A 242 1.95 3.29 6.40
N TYR A 243 1.76 2.86 7.64
CA TYR A 243 2.81 2.80 8.66
C TYR A 243 3.26 1.38 9.00
N ASN A 244 4.44 1.25 9.59
CA ASN A 244 4.99 -0.02 10.07
C ASN A 244 4.24 -0.62 11.28
N ASN A 245 3.42 0.16 11.97
CA ASN A 245 2.59 -0.28 13.09
C ASN A 245 1.17 -0.71 12.68
N GLY A 246 0.88 -0.74 11.37
CA GLY A 246 -0.42 -1.16 10.84
C GLY A 246 -1.47 -0.05 10.77
N ARG A 247 -1.11 1.19 11.09
CA ARG A 247 -1.99 2.34 10.92
C ARG A 247 -1.93 2.87 9.50
N VAL A 248 -3.03 3.49 9.07
CA VAL A 248 -3.14 4.15 7.76
C VAL A 248 -3.75 5.52 7.95
N TRP A 249 -3.14 6.51 7.31
CA TRP A 249 -3.67 7.86 7.20
C TRP A 249 -4.15 8.17 5.79
N LEU A 250 -5.24 8.90 5.68
CA LEU A 250 -5.67 9.59 4.48
C LEU A 250 -5.45 11.09 4.64
N VAL A 251 -4.72 11.68 3.69
CA VAL A 251 -4.34 13.09 3.70
C VAL A 251 -5.01 13.76 2.49
N PRO A 252 -6.01 14.62 2.70
CA PRO A 252 -6.62 15.40 1.62
C PRO A 252 -5.63 16.37 0.97
N LYS A 253 -5.65 16.46 -0.36
CA LYS A 253 -4.76 17.36 -1.11
C LYS A 253 -5.15 18.84 -0.99
N ASP A 254 -6.43 19.15 -0.75
CA ASP A 254 -6.94 20.52 -0.74
C ASP A 254 -6.52 21.34 0.48
N SER A 255 -5.83 20.71 1.45
CA SER A 255 -5.51 21.30 2.76
C SER A 255 -4.02 21.61 2.98
N SER A 256 -3.26 21.94 1.93
CA SER A 256 -1.79 22.15 2.01
C SER A 256 -1.05 20.96 2.62
N LEU A 257 -1.65 19.76 2.57
CA LEU A 257 -1.20 18.53 3.24
C LEU A 257 -1.11 18.63 4.77
N THR A 258 -1.77 19.59 5.41
CA THR A 258 -1.63 19.86 6.86
C THR A 258 -2.60 19.10 7.77
N THR A 259 -3.45 18.24 7.20
CA THR A 259 -4.49 17.50 7.92
C THR A 259 -4.53 16.05 7.46
N TYR A 260 -4.81 15.14 8.37
CA TYR A 260 -4.98 13.73 8.06
C TYR A 260 -6.19 13.13 8.76
N ILE A 261 -6.63 11.97 8.28
CA ILE A 261 -7.67 11.15 8.87
C ILE A 261 -7.08 9.77 9.11
N GLU A 262 -7.21 9.25 10.32
CA GLU A 262 -6.76 7.89 10.63
C GLU A 262 -7.85 6.87 10.27
N VAL A 263 -7.44 5.82 9.56
CA VAL A 263 -8.33 4.73 9.15
C VAL A 263 -8.21 3.56 10.12
N ALA A 264 -9.32 3.23 10.79
CA ALA A 264 -9.39 2.12 11.72
C ALA A 264 -9.48 0.77 10.99
N CYS A 265 -8.32 0.16 10.73
CA CYS A 265 -8.21 -1.08 9.93
C CYS A 265 -8.72 -2.37 10.61
N GLY A 266 -9.32 -2.25 11.80
CA GLY A 266 -9.86 -3.37 12.60
C GLY A 266 -8.79 -4.18 13.36
N ASP A 267 -9.22 -4.93 14.37
CA ASP A 267 -8.31 -5.65 15.30
C ASP A 267 -7.61 -6.87 14.69
N ALA A 268 -8.13 -7.34 13.54
CA ALA A 268 -7.60 -8.50 12.84
C ALA A 268 -6.30 -8.18 12.08
N MET A 269 -6.05 -6.90 11.77
CA MET A 269 -4.84 -6.47 11.08
C MET A 269 -3.71 -6.20 12.06
N ARG A 270 -2.60 -6.94 11.95
CA ARG A 270 -1.42 -6.75 12.80
C ARG A 270 -0.15 -6.54 11.98
N GLY A 271 0.69 -5.61 12.43
CA GLY A 271 2.01 -5.38 11.83
C GLY A 271 2.01 -4.42 10.64
N PRO A 272 3.14 -4.30 9.92
CA PRO A 272 3.35 -3.26 8.92
C PRO A 272 2.36 -3.32 7.77
N ILE A 273 1.91 -2.15 7.32
CA ILE A 273 1.15 -2.05 6.07
C ILE A 273 2.01 -2.54 4.91
N ALA A 274 1.47 -3.48 4.14
CA ALA A 274 2.10 -4.01 2.94
C ALA A 274 1.59 -3.26 1.70
N ALA A 275 0.28 -3.04 1.63
CA ALA A 275 -0.35 -2.33 0.53
C ALA A 275 -1.63 -1.63 0.96
N ALA A 276 -1.91 -0.46 0.38
CA ALA A 276 -3.17 0.26 0.53
C ALA A 276 -3.53 0.91 -0.81
N ARG A 277 -4.78 0.75 -1.26
CA ARG A 277 -5.24 1.21 -2.58
C ARG A 277 -6.69 1.68 -2.52
N LEU A 278 -6.97 2.75 -3.28
CA LEU A 278 -8.31 3.26 -3.51
C LEU A 278 -8.87 2.75 -4.84
N SER A 279 -10.17 2.50 -4.88
CA SER A 279 -10.93 2.25 -6.11
C SER A 279 -10.85 3.46 -7.05
N ALA A 280 -11.22 3.26 -8.31
CA ALA A 280 -11.08 4.30 -9.34
C ALA A 280 -11.89 5.57 -9.02
N ASP A 281 -12.99 5.41 -8.29
CA ASP A 281 -13.89 6.47 -7.83
C ASP A 281 -13.54 7.06 -6.44
N ASP A 282 -12.51 6.54 -5.78
CA ASP A 282 -12.10 6.82 -4.40
C ASP A 282 -13.15 6.51 -3.32
N ARG A 283 -14.11 5.61 -3.58
CA ARG A 283 -15.14 5.22 -2.59
C ARG A 283 -14.81 3.96 -1.81
N CYS A 284 -13.83 3.19 -2.23
CA CYS A 284 -13.44 1.95 -1.57
C CYS A 284 -11.93 1.95 -1.31
N LEU A 285 -11.54 1.86 -0.05
CA LEU A 285 -10.15 1.70 0.38
C LEU A 285 -9.92 0.25 0.81
N VAL A 286 -8.93 -0.39 0.20
CA VAL A 286 -8.43 -1.70 0.63
C VAL A 286 -7.06 -1.50 1.27
N VAL A 287 -6.87 -2.10 2.45
CA VAL A 287 -5.60 -2.07 3.18
C VAL A 287 -5.18 -3.50 3.50
N ALA A 288 -3.97 -3.92 3.11
CA ALA A 288 -3.34 -5.17 3.53
C ALA A 288 -2.15 -4.91 4.44
N SER A 289 -2.05 -5.77 5.46
CA SER A 289 -0.88 -5.89 6.30
C SER A 289 0.05 -6.97 5.77
N ARG A 290 1.32 -6.89 6.16
CA ARG A 290 2.30 -7.94 5.91
C ARG A 290 1.89 -9.26 6.55
N ASP A 291 1.09 -9.29 7.61
CA ASP A 291 0.65 -10.53 8.27
C ASP A 291 -0.33 -11.40 7.44
N GLY A 292 -0.65 -10.99 6.21
CA GLY A 292 -1.55 -11.71 5.31
C GLY A 292 -3.01 -11.26 5.41
N SER A 293 -3.33 -10.42 6.40
CA SER A 293 -4.67 -9.84 6.56
C SER A 293 -4.88 -8.62 5.67
N PHE A 294 -6.13 -8.38 5.32
CA PHE A 294 -6.54 -7.14 4.69
C PHE A 294 -7.94 -6.73 5.14
N SER A 295 -8.25 -5.44 5.01
CA SER A 295 -9.53 -4.84 5.33
C SER A 295 -10.05 -3.99 4.18
N ILE A 296 -11.37 -3.84 4.10
CA ILE A 296 -12.05 -3.03 3.08
C ILE A 296 -12.93 -2.01 3.76
N HIS A 297 -12.86 -0.77 3.26
CA HIS A 297 -13.56 0.37 3.82
C HIS A 297 -14.32 1.11 2.72
N THR A 298 -15.60 1.36 2.94
CA THR A 298 -16.35 2.34 2.14
C THR A 298 -16.06 3.74 2.66
N LEU A 299 -15.82 4.67 1.74
CA LEU A 299 -15.48 6.05 1.98
C LEU A 299 -16.60 6.97 1.51
N GLN A 300 -17.04 7.88 2.39
CA GLN A 300 -17.83 9.03 1.98
C GLN A 300 -16.89 10.20 1.66
N ARG A 301 -16.32 10.13 0.46
CA ARG A 301 -15.38 11.11 -0.09
C ARG A 301 -15.78 12.56 0.17
N ASP A 302 -17.02 12.93 -0.13
CA ASP A 302 -17.48 14.32 -0.01
C ASP A 302 -17.42 14.81 1.44
N LYS A 303 -17.77 13.95 2.41
CA LYS A 303 -17.67 14.27 3.83
C LYS A 303 -16.24 14.41 4.30
N ILE A 304 -15.32 13.61 3.76
CA ILE A 304 -13.88 13.73 4.05
C ILE A 304 -13.37 15.12 3.65
N PHE A 305 -13.70 15.56 2.45
CA PHE A 305 -13.30 16.90 1.97
C PHE A 305 -14.01 18.02 2.71
N GLU A 306 -15.31 17.88 3.00
CA GLU A 306 -16.05 18.86 3.81
C GLU A 306 -15.42 19.03 5.20
N ALA A 307 -15.13 17.93 5.90
CA ALA A 307 -14.47 17.97 7.19
C ALA A 307 -13.08 18.61 7.13
N SER A 308 -12.28 18.26 6.11
CA SER A 308 -10.94 18.84 5.92
C SER A 308 -11.01 20.36 5.72
N ARG A 309 -11.94 20.83 4.89
CA ARG A 309 -12.15 22.27 4.65
C ARG A 309 -12.56 23.03 5.90
N LEU A 310 -13.47 22.46 6.69
CA LEU A 310 -13.93 23.08 7.94
C LEU A 310 -12.77 23.27 8.93
N LEU A 311 -11.85 22.31 9.01
CA LEU A 311 -10.69 22.39 9.90
C LEU A 311 -9.67 23.43 9.43
N VAL A 312 -9.42 23.49 8.12
CA VAL A 312 -8.55 24.52 7.56
C VAL A 312 -9.14 25.91 7.82
N ALA A 313 -10.46 26.07 7.69
CA ALA A 313 -11.15 27.32 8.00
C ALA A 313 -11.02 27.68 9.49
N GLN A 314 -11.24 26.72 10.40
CA GLN A 314 -11.08 26.91 11.84
C GLN A 314 -9.66 27.37 12.23
N ARG A 315 -8.61 26.79 11.61
CA ARG A 315 -7.22 27.23 11.83
C ARG A 315 -7.00 28.68 11.42
N ARG A 316 -7.58 29.11 10.29
CA ARG A 316 -7.42 30.48 9.78
C ARG A 316 -8.17 31.52 10.60
N GLU A 317 -9.29 31.14 11.22
CA GLU A 317 -10.12 32.06 12.00
C GLU A 317 -9.58 32.35 13.41
N GLY A 318 -8.49 31.71 13.84
CA GLY A 318 -7.82 32.08 15.09
C GLY A 318 -8.69 31.97 16.35
N LYS A 319 -9.74 31.13 16.35
CA LYS A 319 -10.52 30.80 17.57
C LYS A 319 -9.74 29.81 18.46
N SER A 320 -8.45 30.05 18.65
CA SER A 320 -7.61 29.53 19.74
C SER A 320 -7.79 30.42 20.97
N GLY A 321 -9.05 30.65 21.36
CA GLY A 321 -9.36 31.44 22.54
C GLY A 321 -9.07 30.61 23.79
N ILE A 322 -7.90 30.86 24.39
CA ILE A 322 -7.44 30.47 25.73
C ILE A 322 -6.54 29.22 25.75
N VAL A 323 -5.33 29.44 26.29
CA VAL A 323 -4.29 28.50 26.76
C VAL A 323 -3.18 28.11 25.77
N ASP A 324 -2.27 29.05 25.53
CA ASP A 324 -0.86 28.79 25.17
C ASP A 324 0.05 28.64 26.42
N ASP A 325 -0.51 28.66 27.65
CA ASP A 325 0.32 28.89 28.86
C ASP A 325 0.22 27.88 30.01
N MET A 326 -0.60 26.82 29.95
CA MET A 326 -0.72 25.87 31.06
C MET A 326 -1.16 24.47 30.60
N PHE A 327 -0.22 23.56 30.36
CA PHE A 327 -0.55 22.14 30.17
C PHE A 327 -1.15 21.55 31.47
N PRO A 328 -2.37 21.00 31.40
CA PRO A 328 -2.47 19.56 31.56
C PRO A 328 -3.36 18.92 30.49
N THR A 329 -2.78 17.93 29.81
CA THR A 329 -3.34 16.63 29.40
C THR A 329 -4.86 16.44 29.48
N THR A 330 -5.49 16.01 28.38
CA THR A 330 -6.13 14.67 28.27
C THR A 330 -6.73 14.43 26.87
N ASP A 331 -6.65 13.17 26.46
CA ASP A 331 -7.22 12.48 25.30
C ASP A 331 -8.31 13.19 24.46
N CYS A 332 -8.03 13.38 23.18
CA CYS A 332 -9.05 13.53 22.14
C CYS A 332 -8.69 12.72 20.89
N SER A 333 -8.58 11.40 21.05
CA SER A 333 -8.94 10.50 19.96
C SER A 333 -10.45 10.30 20.06
N LEU A 334 -11.22 10.66 19.02
CA LEU A 334 -12.62 10.23 18.94
C LEU A 334 -12.63 8.77 18.49
N ARG A 335 -12.13 7.86 19.33
CA ARG A 335 -12.36 6.43 19.14
C ARG A 335 -13.87 6.24 19.13
N CYS A 336 -14.41 5.76 18.01
CA CYS A 336 -15.63 5.01 18.12
C CYS A 336 -15.30 3.78 18.95
N ASP A 337 -15.64 3.83 20.23
CA ASP A 337 -16.03 2.65 20.96
C ASP A 337 -17.17 2.04 20.15
N LEU A 338 -16.82 1.11 19.25
CA LEU A 338 -17.77 0.06 18.92
C LEU A 338 -18.19 -0.49 20.29
N PRO A 339 -19.50 -0.57 20.61
CA PRO A 339 -19.91 -1.31 21.79
C PRO A 339 -19.19 -2.65 21.70
N PRO A 340 -18.59 -3.16 22.81
CA PRO A 340 -17.94 -4.46 22.79
C PRO A 340 -18.92 -5.39 22.08
N VAL A 341 -18.50 -5.91 20.92
CA VAL A 341 -19.33 -6.84 20.19
C VAL A 341 -19.51 -7.98 21.17
N ASP A 342 -20.71 -8.05 21.73
CA ASP A 342 -21.06 -9.17 22.59
C ASP A 342 -20.78 -10.40 21.75
N ASN A 343 -19.96 -11.32 22.28
CA ASN A 343 -19.70 -12.57 21.59
C ASN A 343 -21.01 -13.36 21.36
N SER A 344 -22.14 -12.93 21.96
CA SER A 344 -23.49 -13.40 21.66
C SER A 344 -24.05 -12.98 20.29
N CYS A 345 -23.49 -11.96 19.63
CA CYS A 345 -23.90 -11.54 18.28
C CYS A 345 -23.36 -12.46 17.17
N TRP A 346 -22.44 -13.36 17.52
CA TRP A 346 -22.18 -14.55 16.73
C TRP A 346 -23.22 -15.58 17.15
N GLU A 347 -24.26 -15.77 16.34
CA GLU A 347 -24.89 -17.08 16.31
C GLU A 347 -23.81 -18.05 15.81
N VAL A 348 -23.02 -18.58 16.75
CA VAL A 348 -22.46 -19.91 16.58
C VAL A 348 -23.68 -20.78 16.41
N LEU A 349 -23.94 -21.19 15.17
CA LEU A 349 -24.93 -22.23 14.88
C LEU A 349 -24.68 -23.35 15.88
N ALA A 350 -25.61 -23.51 16.82
CA ALA A 350 -25.44 -24.42 17.93
C ALA A 350 -25.06 -25.81 17.39
N ASP A 351 -24.07 -26.42 18.03
CA ASP A 351 -23.58 -27.79 17.80
C ASP A 351 -24.72 -28.81 17.83
N LYS A 352 -25.44 -28.92 16.72
CA LYS A 352 -26.39 -30.00 16.42
C LYS A 352 -26.26 -30.45 14.98
N ALA A 353 -25.02 -30.72 14.59
CA ALA A 353 -24.69 -31.89 13.82
C ALA A 353 -23.27 -32.26 14.25
N GLU A 354 -23.09 -33.42 14.87
CA GLU A 354 -21.76 -34.00 15.02
C GLU A 354 -21.15 -34.11 13.63
N VAL A 355 -20.26 -33.18 13.28
CA VAL A 355 -19.41 -33.30 12.10
C VAL A 355 -18.25 -34.21 12.54
N PRO A 356 -18.16 -35.46 12.04
CA PRO A 356 -17.05 -36.31 12.37
C PRO A 356 -15.84 -35.83 11.56
N GLY A 357 -14.96 -35.06 12.21
CA GLY A 357 -13.70 -34.64 11.63
C GLY A 357 -13.23 -33.29 12.16
N GLY A 358 -12.35 -33.33 13.17
CA GLY A 358 -11.72 -32.12 13.71
C GLY A 358 -11.08 -31.29 12.61
N MET A 359 -11.42 -29.99 12.60
CA MET A 359 -10.90 -29.00 11.67
C MET A 359 -9.37 -28.94 11.80
N LYS A 360 -8.66 -29.51 10.82
CA LYS A 360 -7.20 -29.49 10.78
C LYS A 360 -6.73 -28.12 10.32
N THR A 361 -5.91 -27.46 11.15
CA THR A 361 -5.21 -26.23 10.83
C THR A 361 -4.34 -26.44 9.58
N ILE A 362 -4.65 -25.71 8.51
CA ILE A 362 -3.98 -25.83 7.21
C ILE A 362 -2.65 -25.05 7.27
N THR A 363 -1.53 -25.75 7.45
CA THR A 363 -0.20 -25.11 7.63
C THR A 363 0.84 -25.51 6.60
N THR A 364 0.55 -26.40 5.64
CA THR A 364 1.58 -26.92 4.71
C THR A 364 1.20 -26.86 3.22
N ARG A 365 2.24 -26.56 2.42
CA ARG A 365 2.26 -26.18 1.00
C ARG A 365 1.72 -27.23 0.01
N CYS A 366 1.32 -28.41 0.48
CA CYS A 366 0.98 -29.57 -0.34
C CYS A 366 -0.48 -30.03 -0.19
N HIS A 367 -1.32 -29.29 0.55
CA HIS A 367 -2.65 -29.77 0.95
C HIS A 367 -3.81 -29.48 -0.01
N TYR A 368 -3.59 -28.76 -1.11
CA TYR A 368 -4.64 -28.52 -2.09
C TYR A 368 -4.67 -29.62 -3.16
N SER A 369 -5.27 -30.76 -2.82
CA SER A 369 -5.90 -31.60 -3.84
C SER A 369 -7.20 -32.13 -3.25
N LEU A 370 -8.27 -31.39 -3.49
CA LEU A 370 -9.64 -31.81 -3.20
C LEU A 370 -9.95 -33.17 -3.86
N GLU A 371 -9.31 -33.46 -4.99
CA GLU A 371 -9.36 -34.77 -5.63
C GLU A 371 -8.74 -35.88 -4.76
N LYS A 372 -7.60 -35.64 -4.11
CA LYS A 372 -7.02 -36.62 -3.17
C LYS A 372 -7.87 -36.82 -1.93
N GLU A 373 -8.48 -35.77 -1.38
CA GLU A 373 -9.39 -35.92 -0.23
C GLU A 373 -10.68 -36.63 -0.62
N LYS A 374 -11.23 -36.35 -1.81
CA LYS A 374 -12.40 -37.05 -2.35
C LYS A 374 -12.08 -38.52 -2.65
N LEU A 375 -10.94 -38.80 -3.30
CA LEU A 375 -10.49 -40.16 -3.56
C LEU A 375 -10.32 -40.93 -2.25
N LYS A 376 -9.72 -40.31 -1.24
CA LYS A 376 -9.56 -40.92 0.08
C LYS A 376 -10.90 -41.18 0.77
N ALA A 377 -11.85 -40.25 0.68
CA ALA A 377 -13.20 -40.43 1.21
C ALA A 377 -13.98 -41.54 0.47
N GLU A 378 -13.80 -41.67 -0.85
CA GLU A 378 -14.37 -42.77 -1.64
C GLU A 378 -13.72 -44.12 -1.32
N GLU A 379 -12.40 -44.17 -1.12
CA GLU A 379 -11.67 -45.36 -0.67
C GLU A 379 -12.12 -45.82 0.73
N GLU A 380 -12.25 -44.88 1.68
CA GLU A 380 -12.75 -45.18 3.03
C GLU A 380 -14.21 -45.68 3.00
N LYS A 381 -15.03 -45.15 2.10
CA LYS A 381 -16.42 -45.62 1.89
C LYS A 381 -16.51 -46.95 1.18
N ALA A 382 -15.53 -47.31 0.34
CA ALA A 382 -15.46 -48.62 -0.30
C ALA A 382 -14.95 -49.73 0.64
N HIS A 383 -14.21 -49.35 1.68
CA HIS A 383 -13.69 -50.27 2.70
C HIS A 383 -14.63 -50.49 3.90
N ALA A 384 -15.62 -49.63 4.10
CA ALA A 384 -16.69 -49.78 5.09
C ALA A 384 -17.89 -50.53 4.50
#